data_AF-A0A815UC69-F1
#
_entry.id   AF-A0A815UC69-F1
#
_cell.length_a   1.000
_cell.length_b   1.000
_cell.length_c   1.000
_cell.angle_alpha   90.00
_cell.angle_beta   90.00
_cell.angle_gamma   90.00
#
_symmetry.space_group_name_H-M   'P 1'
#
loop_
_entity.id
_entity.type
_entity.pdbx_description
1 polymer ?
#
loop_
_entity_poly.entity_id
_entity_poly.type
_entity_poly.pdbx_seq_one_letter_code
_entity_poly.pdbx_strand_id
1 'polypeptide(L)'
;MRQIGWYTLNLVTFPVPKFNEIASKMMASLPSTFDPNNSSIVGEFNEFFEHFGTHIVVGSTMGGLIWQQDWFESCLLRVTNMTWIREQ
;
A
#
# COMPACT_ATOMS: atom_id res chain seq x y z
N MET A 1 -8.30 10.54 14.63
CA MET A 1 -7.17 9.65 14.30
C MET A 1 -5.96 10.09 15.12
N ARG A 2 -5.33 9.18 15.87
CA ARG A 2 -4.11 9.49 16.63
C ARG A 2 -3.01 8.51 16.24
N GLN A 3 -1.94 9.03 15.65
CA GLN A 3 -0.76 8.26 15.27
C GLN A 3 0.42 8.66 16.15
N ILE A 4 1.19 7.68 16.61
CA ILE A 4 2.43 7.88 17.37
C ILE A 4 3.54 7.13 16.63
N GLY A 5 4.55 7.85 16.16
CA GLY A 5 5.76 7.26 15.58
C GLY A 5 6.87 7.19 16.62
N TRP A 6 7.54 6.04 16.72
CA TRP A 6 8.70 5.83 17.59
C TRP A 6 10.01 5.82 16.81
N TYR A 7 10.01 5.20 15.63
CA TYR A 7 11.21 5.06 14.80
C TYR A 7 10.87 5.25 13.33
N THR A 8 11.83 5.73 12.55
CA THR A 8 11.73 5.78 11.10
C THR A 8 12.81 4.89 10.51
N LEU A 9 12.41 3.96 9.65
CA LEU A 9 13.30 3.10 8.90
C LEU A 9 13.33 3.59 7.46
N ASN A 10 14.52 3.80 6.90
CA ASN A 10 14.70 4.16 5.51
C ASN A 10 15.69 3.20 4.86
N LEU A 11 15.40 2.83 3.62
CA LEU A 11 16.30 2.10 2.76
C LEU A 11 17.47 3.02 2.39
N VAL A 12 18.69 2.51 2.52
CA VAL A 12 19.89 3.27 2.11
C VAL A 12 19.90 3.47 0.60
N THR A 13 20.21 4.68 0.16
CA THR A 13 20.36 5.00 -1.27
C THR A 13 21.76 4.64 -1.78
N PHE A 14 22.74 4.56 -0.88
CA PHE A 14 24.12 4.18 -1.20
C PHE A 14 24.78 3.43 -0.02
N PRO A 15 25.38 2.24 -0.25
CA PRO A 15 25.36 1.48 -1.51
C PRO A 15 23.93 1.01 -1.85
N VAL A 16 23.64 0.84 -3.14
CA VAL A 16 22.33 0.38 -3.59
C VAL A 16 22.08 -1.02 -3.00
N PRO A 17 20.97 -1.22 -2.27
CA PRO A 17 20.67 -2.50 -1.66
C PRO A 17 20.44 -3.55 -2.74
N LYS A 18 21.01 -4.73 -2.53
CA LYS A 18 20.82 -5.86 -3.43
C LYS A 18 19.48 -6.53 -3.15
N PHE A 19 18.84 -7.02 -4.20
CA PHE A 19 17.69 -7.91 -4.05
C PHE A 19 18.12 -9.18 -3.31
N ASN A 20 17.17 -9.79 -2.58
CA ASN A 20 17.41 -11.12 -2.02
C ASN A 20 17.53 -12.16 -3.16
N GLU A 21 18.07 -13.33 -2.84
CA GLU A 21 18.35 -14.36 -3.85
C GLU A 21 17.09 -14.84 -4.57
N ILE A 22 15.97 -14.94 -3.85
CA ILE A 22 14.70 -15.44 -4.39
C ILE A 22 14.12 -14.45 -5.40
N ALA A 23 14.03 -13.17 -5.04
CA ALA A 23 13.57 -12.11 -5.94
C ALA A 23 14.48 -11.98 -7.16
N SER A 24 15.81 -12.11 -6.96
CA SER A 24 16.77 -12.07 -8.06
C SER A 24 16.54 -13.20 -9.07
N LYS A 25 16.29 -14.42 -8.60
CA LYS A 25 16.00 -15.58 -9.45
C LYS A 25 14.65 -15.44 -10.17
N MET A 26 13.61 -14.97 -9.46
CA MET A 26 12.29 -14.78 -10.04
C MET A 26 12.27 -13.65 -11.08
N MET A 27 12.97 -12.53 -10.83
CA MET A 27 13.12 -11.49 -11.86
C MET A 27 13.89 -11.99 -13.08
N ALA A 28 14.90 -12.84 -12.87
CA ALA A 28 15.67 -13.42 -13.97
C ALA A 28 14.87 -14.45 -14.79
N SER A 29 13.82 -15.05 -14.22
CA SER A 29 12.93 -15.96 -14.95
C SER A 29 11.82 -15.25 -15.71
N LEU A 30 11.55 -13.98 -15.44
CA LEU A 30 10.50 -13.24 -16.16
C LEU A 30 10.89 -13.02 -17.63
N PRO A 31 9.90 -13.04 -18.56
CA PRO A 31 10.13 -12.70 -19.95
C PRO A 31 10.66 -11.28 -20.10
N SER A 32 11.57 -11.06 -21.06
CA SER A 32 12.15 -9.73 -21.33
C SER A 32 11.15 -8.73 -21.92
N THR A 33 10.04 -9.22 -22.49
CA THR A 33 8.98 -8.43 -23.10
C THR A 33 7.63 -8.85 -22.55
N PHE A 34 6.79 -7.86 -22.23
CA PHE A 34 5.40 -8.09 -21.84
C PHE A 34 4.48 -8.08 -23.07
N ASP A 35 3.67 -9.12 -23.26
CA ASP A 35 2.61 -9.18 -24.27
C ASP A 35 1.26 -9.48 -23.59
N PRO A 36 0.31 -8.54 -23.58
CA PRO A 36 -0.98 -8.73 -22.93
C PRO A 36 -1.88 -9.77 -23.61
N ASN A 37 -1.60 -10.14 -24.87
CA ASN A 37 -2.38 -11.15 -25.60
C ASN A 37 -1.89 -12.58 -25.34
N ASN A 38 -0.72 -12.74 -24.72
CA ASN A 38 -0.15 -14.03 -24.39
C ASN A 38 -0.46 -14.39 -22.93
N SER A 39 -1.44 -15.27 -22.73
CA SER A 39 -1.90 -15.67 -21.40
C SER A 39 -0.82 -16.32 -20.53
N SER A 40 0.20 -16.96 -21.12
CA SER A 40 1.33 -17.53 -20.37
C SER A 40 2.19 -16.42 -19.77
N ILE A 41 2.56 -15.43 -20.58
CA ILE A 41 3.38 -14.29 -20.14
C ILE A 41 2.62 -13.49 -19.07
N VAL A 42 1.35 -13.21 -19.31
CA VAL A 42 0.50 -12.52 -18.32
C VAL A 42 0.44 -13.31 -17.01
N GLY A 43 0.33 -14.64 -17.08
CA GLY A 43 0.36 -15.53 -15.93
C GLY A 43 1.66 -15.42 -15.11
N GLU A 44 2.82 -15.44 -15.78
CA GLU A 44 4.13 -15.33 -15.12
C GLU A 44 4.33 -13.98 -14.41
N PHE A 45 3.90 -12.88 -15.04
CA PHE A 45 3.95 -11.56 -14.39
C PHE A 45 2.95 -11.44 -13.23
N ASN A 46 1.74 -11.99 -13.37
CA ASN A 46 0.77 -12.00 -12.28
C ASN A 46 1.28 -12.80 -11.08
N GLU A 47 1.88 -13.98 -11.30
CA GLU A 47 2.47 -14.77 -10.24
C GLU A 47 3.59 -13.99 -9.53
N PHE A 48 4.45 -13.30 -10.27
CA PHE A 48 5.47 -12.43 -9.68
C PHE A 48 4.85 -11.35 -8.77
N PHE A 49 3.82 -10.65 -9.23
CA PHE A 49 3.16 -9.60 -8.45
C PHE A 49 2.34 -10.14 -7.27
N GLU A 50 1.79 -11.34 -7.36
CA GLU A 50 1.13 -12.00 -6.23
C GLU A 50 2.13 -12.33 -5.10
N HIS A 51 3.35 -12.72 -5.46
CA HIS A 51 4.38 -13.07 -4.48
C HIS A 51 5.10 -11.86 -3.86
N PHE A 52 5.44 -10.85 -4.67
CA PHE A 52 6.26 -9.71 -4.23
C PHE A 52 5.50 -8.39 -4.06
N GLY A 53 4.26 -8.33 -4.53
CA GLY A 53 3.50 -7.09 -4.63
C GLY A 53 3.96 -6.21 -5.79
N THR A 54 3.31 -5.06 -5.93
CA THR A 54 3.55 -4.10 -7.02
C THR A 54 4.50 -2.97 -6.63
N HIS A 55 4.84 -2.86 -5.35
CA HIS A 55 5.62 -1.75 -4.79
C HIS A 55 6.63 -2.25 -3.77
N ILE A 56 7.73 -1.52 -3.63
CA ILE A 56 8.75 -1.76 -2.60
C ILE A 56 8.71 -0.63 -1.58
N VAL A 57 8.66 -0.99 -0.29
CA VAL A 57 8.68 -0.01 0.80
C VAL A 57 10.11 0.48 1.02
N VAL A 58 10.39 1.71 0.61
CA VAL A 58 11.71 2.36 0.76
C VAL A 58 11.86 3.12 2.08
N GLY A 59 10.76 3.36 2.79
CA GLY A 59 10.77 4.02 4.08
C GLY A 59 9.46 3.81 4.82
N SER A 60 9.53 3.74 6.15
CA SER A 60 8.37 3.54 7.01
C SER A 60 8.56 4.17 8.38
N THR A 61 7.49 4.71 8.95
CA THR A 61 7.44 5.13 10.35
C THR A 61 6.80 4.02 11.18
N MET A 62 7.58 3.47 12.10
CA MET A 62 7.17 2.42 13.01
C MET A 62 6.61 3.02 14.29
N GLY A 63 5.48 2.50 14.76
CA GLY A 63 4.80 2.99 15.95
C GLY A 63 3.38 2.43 16.05
N GLY A 64 2.45 3.22 16.59
CA GLY A 64 1.06 2.82 16.81
C GLY A 64 0.06 3.77 16.15
N LEU A 65 -1.05 3.20 15.67
CA LEU A 65 -2.19 3.94 15.14
C LEU A 65 -3.44 3.54 15.93
N ILE A 66 -4.10 4.53 16.55
CA ILE A 66 -5.47 4.37 17.05
C ILE A 66 -6.39 4.98 15.99
N TRP A 67 -7.19 4.10 15.37
CA TRP A 67 -8.12 4.45 14.32
C TRP A 67 -9.53 4.02 14.71
N GLN A 68 -10.49 4.89 14.44
CA GLN A 68 -11.91 4.66 14.58
C GLN A 68 -12.57 5.14 13.30
N GLN A 69 -13.48 4.33 12.77
CA GLN A 69 -14.30 4.66 11.63
C GLN A 69 -15.76 4.35 11.97
N ASP A 70 -16.60 5.38 11.90
CA ASP A 70 -18.02 5.26 12.12
C ASP A 70 -18.76 5.48 10.79
N TRP A 71 -19.89 4.79 10.63
CA TRP A 71 -20.73 4.90 9.43
C TRP A 71 -22.08 5.49 9.84
N PHE A 72 -22.50 6.54 9.14
CA PHE A 72 -23.78 7.21 9.38
C PHE A 72 -24.57 7.30 8.09
N GLU A 73 -25.89 7.13 8.19
CA GLU A 73 -26.79 7.46 7.10
C GLU A 73 -26.73 8.96 6.81
N SER A 74 -26.66 9.31 5.52
CA SER A 74 -26.52 10.70 5.08
C SER A 74 -27.64 11.62 5.62
N CYS A 75 -28.83 11.07 5.88
CA CYS A 75 -29.96 11.82 6.44
C CYS A 75 -29.74 12.24 7.91
N LEU A 76 -29.07 11.41 8.73
CA LEU A 76 -28.77 11.69 10.14
C LEU A 76 -27.77 12.85 10.28
N LEU A 77 -26.79 12.93 9.36
CA LEU A 77 -25.83 14.04 9.28
C LEU A 77 -26.51 15.37 8.89
N ARG A 78 -27.59 15.31 8.11
CA ARG A 78 -28.32 16.50 7.65
C ARG A 78 -29.19 17.10 8.75
N VAL A 79 -29.82 16.26 9.57
CA VAL A 79 -30.66 16.69 10.70
C VAL A 79 -29.81 17.34 11.80
N THR A 80 -28.68 16.73 12.14
CA THR A 80 -27.75 17.24 13.17
C THR A 80 -27.12 18.59 12.80
N ASN A 81 -26.87 18.85 11.52
CA ASN A 81 -26.37 20.15 11.06
C ASN A 81 -27.44 21.26 11.17
N MET A 82 -28.72 20.94 10.94
CA MET A 82 -29.82 21.92 11.05
C MET A 82 -30.17 22.27 12.51
N THR A 83 -30.01 21.35 13.45
CA THR A 83 -30.26 21.63 14.88
C THR A 83 -29.17 22.52 15.47
N TRP A 84 -27.89 22.29 15.13
CA TRP A 84 -26.78 23.15 15.60
C TRP A 84 -26.86 24.59 15.09
N ILE A 85 -27.32 24.82 13.85
CA ILE A 85 -27.46 26.17 13.27
C ILE A 85 -28.64 26.94 13.88
N ARG A 86 -29.66 26.26 14.42
CA ARG A 86 -30.85 26.90 15.02
C ARG A 86 -30.70 27.24 16.50
N GLU A 87 -29.70 26.69 17.17
CA GLU A 87 -29.40 26.94 18.59
C GLU A 87 -28.32 28.04 18.80
N GLN A 88 -27.91 28.73 17.72
CA GLN A 88 -27.13 29.99 17.75
C GLN A 88 -28.00 31.17 17.33
#